data_AF-A0A843LSS1-F1
#
_entry.id   AF-A0A843LSS1-F1
#
_cell.length_a   1.000
_cell.length_b   1.000
_cell.length_c   1.000
_cell.angle_alpha   90.00
_cell.angle_beta   90.00
_cell.angle_gamma   90.00
#
_symmetry.space_group_name_H-M   'P 1'
#
loop_
_entity.id
_entity.type
_entity.pdbx_description
1 polymer ?
#
loop_
_entity_poly.entity_id
_entity_poly.type
_entity_poly.pdbx_seq_one_letter_code
_entity_poly.pdbx_strand_id
1 'polypeptide(L)'
;MSELHKKMIKEAMAAQHADVEAVKKKRGGNFVIDDAQPYLDAVQKMKPAADQSPSVFQLHTESVKAHFEILKGLTKTIRPEDDPFVEHYQTPVILEILCKEDPKFAKSVETFVGAIKKSESLIGRESARRYGGFYGPTCVVDFALIPGSTSNVVNRILSGITIPADHKQAILAAKSWGMNTSYGIGDVFAHEIEKGGSLTEAVKKEIDMLQAIYEHPVKAQAELMDTVGQKSFDHRKYMESYRTKMAPVVKAAMEEGVHYGNIVTIPAYCVGDIAHHISQSTFNMCKDDVVMAAIDATTAVMESTLKKAEGKVKNEYDLLGLATGASACAAEYILELDGFNAIMIVDLLTKRYHNYVQLYPTRSAAVELHNCDFMDMIYRGWKYLDKARRMQSSGEGIPSPKVGGFTVDLSPIHKNDVLMNPQRYAYPACAMTVRMSAMMRLADYPCLLTSEPVTATLMTNIIALHKETVAAPARICKDCASAALMDFRHGYCQWKEAV
;
A
#
# COMPACT_ATOMS: atom_id res chain seq x y z
N MET A 1 -22.20 -18.00 -3.08
CA MET A 1 -21.71 -16.78 -3.77
C MET A 1 -22.38 -15.50 -3.28
N SER A 2 -23.70 -15.27 -3.43
CA SER A 2 -24.32 -14.00 -2.99
C SER A 2 -24.12 -13.67 -1.49
N GLU A 3 -24.27 -14.65 -0.59
CA GLU A 3 -24.06 -14.42 0.86
C GLU A 3 -22.58 -14.19 1.22
N LEU A 4 -21.66 -14.82 0.48
CA LEU A 4 -20.22 -14.58 0.62
C LEU A 4 -19.85 -13.16 0.21
N HIS A 5 -20.37 -12.65 -0.92
CA HIS A 5 -20.13 -11.27 -1.34
C HIS A 5 -20.69 -10.25 -0.34
N LYS A 6 -21.89 -10.49 0.21
CA LYS A 6 -22.46 -9.64 1.29
C LYS A 6 -21.58 -9.61 2.53
N LYS A 7 -21.05 -10.77 2.94
CA LYS A 7 -20.09 -10.88 4.04
C LYS A 7 -18.83 -10.07 3.74
N MET A 8 -18.22 -10.24 2.57
CA MET A 8 -17.02 -9.52 2.16
C MET A 8 -17.21 -8.01 2.18
N ILE A 9 -18.34 -7.52 1.64
CA ILE A 9 -18.71 -6.08 1.69
C ILE A 9 -18.83 -5.62 3.14
N LYS A 10 -19.56 -6.38 3.98
CA LYS A 10 -19.77 -6.02 5.37
C LYS A 10 -18.47 -5.94 6.16
N GLU A 11 -17.59 -6.92 6.01
CA GLU A 11 -16.28 -6.94 6.69
C GLU A 11 -15.40 -5.79 6.23
N ALA A 12 -15.26 -5.59 4.91
CA ALA A 12 -14.42 -4.53 4.36
C ALA A 12 -14.91 -3.13 4.76
N MET A 13 -16.22 -2.89 4.68
CA MET A 13 -16.79 -1.61 5.11
C MET A 13 -16.73 -1.43 6.63
N ALA A 14 -16.80 -2.50 7.43
CA ALA A 14 -16.62 -2.40 8.87
C ALA A 14 -15.20 -1.95 9.24
N ALA A 15 -14.17 -2.45 8.53
CA ALA A 15 -12.79 -1.99 8.70
C ALA A 15 -12.64 -0.50 8.34
N GLN A 16 -13.11 -0.09 7.14
CA GLN A 16 -13.04 1.32 6.73
C GLN A 16 -13.77 2.26 7.70
N HIS A 17 -14.97 1.89 8.15
CA HIS A 17 -15.74 2.71 9.08
C HIS A 17 -15.06 2.78 10.46
N ALA A 18 -14.39 1.72 10.91
CA ALA A 18 -13.64 1.75 12.17
C ALA A 18 -12.56 2.84 12.14
N ASP A 19 -11.84 2.93 11.04
CA ASP A 19 -10.77 3.91 10.82
C ASP A 19 -11.31 5.33 10.66
N VAL A 20 -12.22 5.52 9.69
CA VAL A 20 -12.76 6.84 9.34
C VAL A 20 -13.47 7.47 10.55
N GLU A 21 -14.27 6.71 11.29
CA GLU A 21 -14.98 7.25 12.46
C GLU A 21 -14.05 7.51 13.65
N ALA A 22 -13.01 6.69 13.85
CA ALA A 22 -11.98 6.96 14.86
C ALA A 22 -11.24 8.28 14.55
N VAL A 23 -10.77 8.43 13.31
CA VAL A 23 -10.10 9.65 12.83
C VAL A 23 -11.03 10.85 12.93
N LYS A 24 -12.26 10.76 12.45
CA LYS A 24 -13.24 11.85 12.49
C LYS A 24 -13.56 12.33 13.89
N LYS A 25 -13.61 11.41 14.86
CA LYS A 25 -13.87 11.72 16.27
C LYS A 25 -12.65 12.34 16.97
N LYS A 26 -11.44 11.95 16.58
CA LYS A 26 -10.21 12.28 17.31
C LYS A 26 -9.27 13.25 16.59
N ARG A 27 -9.52 13.57 15.32
CA ARG A 27 -8.81 14.61 14.55
C ARG A 27 -8.70 15.89 15.37
N GLY A 28 -7.55 16.55 15.32
CA GLY A 28 -7.28 17.67 16.23
C GLY A 28 -6.57 17.29 17.53
N GLY A 29 -6.79 16.07 18.03
CA GLY A 29 -6.27 15.60 19.30
C GLY A 29 -4.92 14.88 19.22
N ASN A 30 -4.53 14.34 20.37
CA ASN A 30 -3.35 13.49 20.51
C ASN A 30 -3.76 12.03 20.33
N PHE A 31 -3.03 11.33 19.46
CA PHE A 31 -3.21 9.89 19.25
C PHE A 31 -2.65 9.06 20.41
N VAL A 32 -3.36 8.01 20.78
CA VAL A 32 -2.86 6.91 21.63
C VAL A 32 -3.21 5.56 21.01
N ILE A 33 -2.45 4.50 21.31
CA ILE A 33 -2.67 3.17 20.71
C ILE A 33 -4.12 2.68 20.89
N ASP A 34 -4.74 2.97 22.04
CA ASP A 34 -6.14 2.59 22.31
C ASP A 34 -7.16 3.21 21.35
N ASP A 35 -6.82 4.30 20.63
CA ASP A 35 -7.69 4.87 19.61
C ASP A 35 -7.90 3.92 18.43
N ALA A 36 -7.02 2.93 18.23
CA ALA A 36 -7.13 1.91 17.19
C ALA A 36 -7.95 0.66 17.62
N GLN A 37 -8.47 0.62 18.85
CA GLN A 37 -9.32 -0.48 19.33
C GLN A 37 -10.53 -0.78 18.41
N PRO A 38 -11.24 0.23 17.84
CA PRO A 38 -12.36 -0.04 16.93
C PRO A 38 -11.96 -0.89 15.72
N TYR A 39 -10.75 -0.70 15.18
CA TYR A 39 -10.23 -1.48 14.07
C TYR A 39 -9.98 -2.94 14.48
N LEU A 40 -9.29 -3.14 15.61
CA LEU A 40 -9.08 -4.47 16.18
C LEU A 40 -10.42 -5.20 16.38
N ASP A 41 -11.43 -4.52 16.91
CA ASP A 41 -12.76 -5.08 17.14
C ASP A 41 -13.50 -5.42 15.83
N ALA A 42 -13.25 -4.69 14.74
CA ALA A 42 -13.81 -4.99 13.43
C ALA A 42 -13.15 -6.25 12.83
N VAL A 43 -11.81 -6.31 12.86
CA VAL A 43 -11.04 -7.45 12.34
C VAL A 43 -11.33 -8.74 13.11
N GLN A 44 -11.43 -8.68 14.45
CA GLN A 44 -11.70 -9.87 15.27
C GLN A 44 -13.10 -10.47 15.04
N LYS A 45 -14.00 -9.76 14.35
CA LYS A 45 -15.32 -10.28 13.94
C LYS A 45 -15.28 -11.02 12.60
N MET A 46 -14.19 -10.89 11.83
CA MET A 46 -14.00 -11.62 10.58
C MET A 46 -13.96 -13.12 10.87
N LYS A 47 -14.66 -13.90 10.05
CA LYS A 47 -14.69 -15.37 10.18
C LYS A 47 -14.64 -16.00 8.80
N PRO A 48 -14.01 -17.18 8.62
CA PRO A 48 -14.14 -17.92 7.37
C PRO A 48 -15.61 -18.30 7.13
N ALA A 49 -16.02 -18.31 5.87
CA ALA A 49 -17.31 -18.82 5.42
C ALA A 49 -17.14 -19.68 4.16
N ALA A 50 -18.06 -20.60 3.90
CA ALA A 50 -17.95 -21.56 2.79
C ALA A 50 -16.58 -22.26 2.80
N ASP A 51 -15.88 -22.32 1.67
CA ASP A 51 -14.60 -23.02 1.50
C ASP A 51 -13.39 -22.15 1.85
N GLN A 52 -13.59 -21.01 2.52
CA GLN A 52 -12.51 -20.12 2.92
C GLN A 52 -11.58 -20.77 3.96
N SER A 53 -10.28 -20.74 3.69
CA SER A 53 -9.23 -21.19 4.59
C SER A 53 -9.27 -20.49 5.96
N PRO A 54 -9.45 -21.23 7.06
CA PRO A 54 -9.36 -20.67 8.41
C PRO A 54 -7.99 -20.09 8.74
N SER A 55 -6.89 -20.72 8.30
CA SER A 55 -5.54 -20.22 8.59
C SER A 55 -5.25 -18.90 7.90
N VAL A 56 -5.82 -18.65 6.72
CA VAL A 56 -5.73 -17.33 6.07
C VAL A 56 -6.37 -16.23 6.92
N PHE A 57 -7.55 -16.49 7.49
CA PHE A 57 -8.18 -15.54 8.41
C PHE A 57 -7.34 -15.36 9.68
N GLN A 58 -6.79 -16.44 10.25
CA GLN A 58 -5.95 -16.35 11.45
C GLN A 58 -4.67 -15.54 11.21
N LEU A 59 -4.03 -15.66 10.03
CA LEU A 59 -2.89 -14.83 9.66
C LEU A 59 -3.22 -13.33 9.75
N HIS A 60 -4.42 -12.94 9.32
CA HIS A 60 -4.89 -11.56 9.45
C HIS A 60 -5.24 -11.22 10.91
N THR A 61 -6.19 -11.94 11.51
CA THR A 61 -6.78 -11.57 12.79
C THR A 61 -5.76 -11.62 13.94
N GLU A 62 -4.92 -12.65 13.98
CA GLU A 62 -3.87 -12.75 15.02
C GLU A 62 -2.70 -11.79 14.75
N SER A 63 -2.41 -11.43 13.50
CA SER A 63 -1.41 -10.38 13.22
C SER A 63 -1.85 -9.03 13.77
N VAL A 64 -3.08 -8.60 13.47
CA VAL A 64 -3.66 -7.33 13.97
C VAL A 64 -3.67 -7.31 15.49
N LYS A 65 -4.13 -8.39 16.11
CA LYS A 65 -4.17 -8.53 17.57
C LYS A 65 -2.77 -8.52 18.19
N ALA A 66 -1.82 -9.27 17.62
CA ALA A 66 -0.45 -9.29 18.10
C ALA A 66 0.17 -7.89 18.00
N HIS A 67 0.02 -7.22 16.86
CA HIS A 67 0.54 -5.88 16.64
C HIS A 67 -0.03 -4.87 17.65
N PHE A 68 -1.36 -4.82 17.83
CA PHE A 68 -2.02 -3.96 18.79
C PHE A 68 -1.52 -4.18 20.23
N GLU A 69 -1.56 -5.43 20.70
CA GLU A 69 -1.20 -5.79 22.08
C GLU A 69 0.27 -5.51 22.38
N ILE A 70 1.16 -5.78 21.41
CA ILE A 70 2.59 -5.51 21.56
C ILE A 70 2.82 -4.00 21.63
N LEU A 71 2.30 -3.22 20.68
CA LEU A 71 2.49 -1.76 20.69
C LEU A 71 1.94 -1.14 21.96
N LYS A 72 0.73 -1.52 22.38
CA LYS A 72 0.10 -1.07 23.63
C LYS A 72 0.94 -1.40 24.86
N GLY A 73 1.66 -2.53 24.86
CA GLY A 73 2.58 -2.91 25.93
C GLY A 73 3.94 -2.19 25.89
N LEU A 74 4.35 -1.66 24.73
CA LEU A 74 5.65 -1.00 24.54
C LEU A 74 5.57 0.52 24.61
N THR A 75 4.45 1.12 24.23
CA THR A 75 4.29 2.58 24.19
C THR A 75 2.82 3.00 24.29
N LYS A 76 2.60 4.26 24.68
CA LYS A 76 1.28 4.89 24.71
C LYS A 76 0.90 5.51 23.36
N THR A 77 1.89 5.98 22.60
CA THR A 77 1.69 6.75 21.36
C THR A 77 2.88 6.56 20.42
N ILE A 78 2.68 6.89 19.15
CA ILE A 78 3.72 6.88 18.13
C ILE A 78 3.82 8.28 17.53
N ARG A 79 5.05 8.75 17.38
CA ARG A 79 5.30 10.07 16.79
C ARG A 79 5.05 10.02 15.29
N PRO A 80 4.60 11.12 14.66
CA PRO A 80 4.39 11.18 13.22
C PRO A 80 5.61 10.73 12.38
N GLU A 81 6.84 10.98 12.85
CA GLU A 81 8.03 10.59 12.09
C GLU A 81 8.29 9.07 12.08
N ASP A 82 7.68 8.33 13.01
CA ASP A 82 7.87 6.89 13.17
C ASP A 82 6.69 6.08 12.60
N ASP A 83 5.54 6.71 12.35
CA ASP A 83 4.32 6.04 11.87
C ASP A 83 4.43 5.39 10.48
N PRO A 84 5.28 5.82 9.52
CA PRO A 84 5.35 5.17 8.21
C PRO A 84 6.05 3.80 8.25
N PHE A 85 6.65 3.42 9.38
CA PHE A 85 7.46 2.20 9.49
C PHE A 85 6.77 1.08 10.27
N VAL A 86 5.64 1.34 10.94
CA VAL A 86 5.00 0.40 11.88
C VAL A 86 4.44 -0.86 11.23
N GLU A 87 4.22 -0.83 9.92
CA GLU A 87 3.79 -1.96 9.08
C GLU A 87 4.94 -2.75 8.43
N HIS A 88 6.20 -2.34 8.63
CA HIS A 88 7.36 -2.99 7.98
C HIS A 88 8.08 -4.02 8.88
N TYR A 89 7.55 -4.29 10.08
CA TYR A 89 8.20 -5.16 11.07
C TYR A 89 7.77 -6.63 10.98
N GLN A 90 6.64 -6.91 10.35
CA GLN A 90 5.96 -8.21 10.39
C GLN A 90 6.68 -9.20 9.48
N THR A 91 6.81 -8.87 8.19
CA THR A 91 7.39 -9.77 7.19
C THR A 91 8.82 -10.20 7.46
N PRO A 92 9.72 -9.34 7.97
CA PRO A 92 11.04 -9.79 8.39
C PRO A 92 11.00 -11.00 9.33
N VAL A 93 10.10 -10.95 10.32
CA VAL A 93 9.89 -12.01 11.30
C VAL A 93 9.28 -13.25 10.66
N ILE A 94 8.25 -13.08 9.82
CA ILE A 94 7.55 -14.19 9.15
C ILE A 94 8.51 -14.92 8.20
N LEU A 95 9.35 -14.20 7.45
CA LEU A 95 10.32 -14.78 6.54
C LEU A 95 11.35 -15.65 7.28
N GLU A 96 11.84 -15.20 8.43
CA GLU A 96 12.74 -16.01 9.27
C GLU A 96 12.05 -17.26 9.84
N ILE A 97 10.76 -17.16 10.20
CA ILE A 97 9.98 -18.33 10.64
C ILE A 97 9.90 -19.34 9.48
N LEU A 98 9.53 -18.92 8.27
CA LEU A 98 9.45 -19.81 7.11
C LEU A 98 10.80 -20.50 6.82
N CYS A 99 11.91 -19.75 6.83
CA CYS A 99 13.24 -20.33 6.65
C CYS A 99 13.60 -21.34 7.76
N LYS A 100 13.19 -21.08 9.01
CA LYS A 100 13.45 -21.99 10.12
C LYS A 100 12.64 -23.29 10.00
N GLU A 101 11.38 -23.19 9.58
CA GLU A 101 10.46 -24.32 9.52
C GLU A 101 10.64 -25.16 8.23
N ASP A 102 11.14 -24.56 7.14
CA ASP A 102 11.39 -25.25 5.87
C ASP A 102 12.85 -25.05 5.38
N PRO A 103 13.74 -26.03 5.63
CA PRO A 103 15.13 -25.99 5.17
C PRO A 103 15.30 -25.90 3.64
N LYS A 104 14.35 -26.38 2.84
CA LYS A 104 14.42 -26.29 1.37
C LYS A 104 14.15 -24.87 0.91
N PHE A 105 13.20 -24.20 1.56
CA PHE A 105 12.94 -22.79 1.34
C PHE A 105 14.13 -21.93 1.79
N ALA A 106 14.70 -22.19 2.98
CA ALA A 106 15.90 -21.51 3.45
C ALA A 106 17.06 -21.59 2.45
N LYS A 107 17.32 -22.78 1.89
CA LYS A 107 18.34 -22.97 0.84
C LYS A 107 18.04 -22.18 -0.43
N SER A 108 16.77 -21.98 -0.76
CA SER A 108 16.36 -21.19 -1.92
C SER A 108 16.59 -19.70 -1.68
N VAL A 109 16.32 -19.21 -0.47
CA VAL A 109 16.66 -17.85 -0.03
C VAL A 109 18.18 -17.64 -0.05
N GLU A 110 18.97 -18.57 0.48
CA GLU A 110 20.45 -18.52 0.42
C GLU A 110 20.96 -18.45 -1.04
N THR A 111 20.38 -19.27 -1.93
CA THR A 111 20.71 -19.26 -3.36
C THR A 111 20.41 -17.88 -3.98
N PHE A 112 19.28 -17.27 -3.61
CA PHE A 112 18.90 -15.95 -4.07
C PHE A 112 19.83 -14.85 -3.53
N VAL A 113 20.20 -14.89 -2.25
CA VAL A 113 21.19 -13.99 -1.64
C VAL A 113 22.53 -14.09 -2.38
N GLY A 114 22.99 -15.30 -2.70
CA GLY A 114 24.19 -15.52 -3.51
C GLY A 114 24.09 -14.97 -4.94
N ALA A 115 22.88 -14.89 -5.51
CA ALA A 115 22.62 -14.30 -6.81
C ALA A 115 22.59 -12.77 -6.78
N ILE A 116 22.09 -12.16 -5.70
CA ILE A 116 22.17 -10.71 -5.48
C ILE A 116 23.63 -10.25 -5.54
N LYS A 117 24.53 -10.94 -4.83
CA LYS A 117 25.97 -10.66 -4.83
C LYS A 117 26.61 -10.65 -6.23
N LYS A 118 26.09 -11.48 -7.14
CA LYS A 118 26.59 -11.61 -8.53
C LYS A 118 25.90 -10.63 -9.50
N SER A 119 24.93 -9.86 -9.03
CA SER A 119 24.07 -9.00 -9.86
C SER A 119 24.53 -7.53 -9.86
N GLU A 120 25.83 -7.29 -9.66
CA GLU A 120 26.42 -5.95 -9.54
C GLU A 120 26.03 -5.03 -10.71
N SER A 121 26.18 -5.48 -11.95
CA SER A 121 25.86 -4.67 -13.13
C SER A 121 24.37 -4.32 -13.22
N LEU A 122 23.49 -5.21 -12.77
CA LEU A 122 22.05 -4.94 -12.70
C LEU A 122 21.77 -3.92 -11.62
N ILE A 123 22.17 -4.21 -10.37
CA ILE A 123 21.88 -3.38 -9.20
C ILE A 123 22.47 -1.99 -9.38
N GLY A 124 23.74 -1.87 -9.79
CA GLY A 124 24.39 -0.58 -10.04
C GLY A 124 23.70 0.24 -11.12
N ARG A 125 23.24 -0.39 -12.22
CA ARG A 125 22.48 0.33 -13.26
C ARG A 125 21.14 0.84 -12.73
N GLU A 126 20.39 0.00 -12.00
CA GLU A 126 19.07 0.41 -11.49
C GLU A 126 19.20 1.49 -10.40
N SER A 127 20.21 1.40 -9.53
CA SER A 127 20.51 2.43 -8.54
C SER A 127 20.91 3.76 -9.17
N ALA A 128 21.80 3.75 -10.18
CA ALA A 128 22.17 4.96 -10.90
C ALA A 128 20.97 5.61 -11.62
N ARG A 129 20.09 4.79 -12.23
CA ARG A 129 18.85 5.28 -12.84
C ARG A 129 17.92 5.93 -11.83
N ARG A 130 17.73 5.33 -10.66
CA ARG A 130 16.90 5.89 -9.59
C ARG A 130 17.48 7.18 -9.03
N TYR A 131 18.79 7.20 -8.77
CA TYR A 131 19.50 8.38 -8.31
C TYR A 131 19.28 9.56 -9.27
N GLY A 132 19.47 9.35 -10.58
CA GLY A 132 19.23 10.37 -11.62
C GLY A 132 17.76 10.67 -11.93
N GLY A 133 16.79 10.06 -11.24
CA GLY A 133 15.36 10.28 -11.46
C GLY A 133 14.80 9.68 -12.77
N PHE A 134 15.52 8.74 -13.40
CA PHE A 134 15.17 8.14 -14.70
C PHE A 134 13.76 7.53 -14.74
N TYR A 135 13.34 6.92 -13.64
CA TYR A 135 12.04 6.25 -13.53
C TYR A 135 10.92 7.17 -13.04
N GLY A 136 11.16 8.47 -12.90
CA GLY A 136 10.23 9.39 -12.24
C GLY A 136 9.83 8.91 -10.83
N PRO A 137 8.66 9.32 -10.31
CA PRO A 137 8.17 8.86 -9.02
C PRO A 137 7.91 7.35 -9.07
N THR A 138 8.38 6.64 -8.04
CA THR A 138 8.25 5.17 -7.91
C THR A 138 7.92 4.81 -6.47
N CYS A 139 7.26 3.67 -6.29
CA CYS A 139 6.92 3.14 -4.98
C CYS A 139 8.08 2.31 -4.40
N VAL A 140 8.27 2.33 -3.08
CA VAL A 140 9.12 1.37 -2.35
C VAL A 140 8.40 0.04 -2.12
N VAL A 141 7.06 0.10 -2.02
CA VAL A 141 6.15 -1.04 -1.89
C VAL A 141 5.32 -1.15 -3.17
N ASP A 142 5.41 -2.30 -3.85
CA ASP A 142 4.72 -2.49 -5.13
C ASP A 142 3.58 -3.47 -5.02
N PHE A 143 2.34 -3.00 -5.14
CA PHE A 143 1.21 -3.92 -5.24
C PHE A 143 1.17 -4.67 -6.59
N ALA A 144 1.80 -4.10 -7.61
CA ALA A 144 2.07 -4.71 -8.91
C ALA A 144 3.41 -4.19 -9.39
N LEU A 145 4.15 -4.94 -10.22
CA LEU A 145 5.50 -4.53 -10.62
C LEU A 145 5.51 -3.16 -11.32
N ILE A 146 6.38 -2.25 -10.86
CA ILE A 146 6.57 -0.90 -11.41
C ILE A 146 7.98 -0.78 -12.00
N PRO A 147 8.18 -0.06 -13.12
CA PRO A 147 9.51 0.28 -13.61
C PRO A 147 10.44 0.83 -12.51
N GLY A 148 11.62 0.21 -12.36
CA GLY A 148 12.65 0.68 -11.45
C GLY A 148 12.39 0.44 -9.96
N SER A 149 11.31 -0.24 -9.58
CA SER A 149 11.01 -0.52 -8.18
C SER A 149 11.86 -1.68 -7.62
N THR A 150 11.92 -1.81 -6.29
CA THR A 150 12.68 -2.88 -5.63
C THR A 150 12.18 -4.27 -6.08
N SER A 151 10.86 -4.46 -6.15
CA SER A 151 10.25 -5.74 -6.57
C SER A 151 10.60 -6.08 -8.02
N ASN A 152 10.72 -5.08 -8.89
CA ASN A 152 11.12 -5.29 -10.28
C ASN A 152 12.58 -5.78 -10.38
N VAL A 153 13.50 -5.21 -9.60
CA VAL A 153 14.89 -5.69 -9.57
C VAL A 153 14.99 -7.10 -8.98
N VAL A 154 14.27 -7.36 -7.89
CA VAL A 154 14.17 -8.69 -7.27
C VAL A 154 13.66 -9.73 -8.28
N ASN A 155 12.58 -9.41 -9.02
CA ASN A 155 12.04 -10.29 -10.04
C ASN A 155 13.10 -10.67 -11.09
N ARG A 156 13.86 -9.69 -11.59
CA ARG A 156 14.87 -9.92 -12.63
C ARG A 156 16.03 -10.80 -12.16
N ILE A 157 16.41 -10.70 -10.88
CA ILE A 157 17.40 -11.60 -10.28
C ILE A 157 16.80 -13.01 -10.13
N LEU A 158 15.57 -13.13 -9.63
CA LEU A 158 14.86 -14.41 -9.47
C LEU A 158 14.65 -15.15 -10.79
N SER A 159 14.35 -14.43 -11.87
CA SER A 159 14.20 -15.01 -13.22
C SER A 159 15.48 -15.65 -13.73
N GLY A 160 16.65 -15.18 -13.27
CA GLY A 160 17.96 -15.69 -13.69
C GLY A 160 18.48 -16.91 -12.92
N ILE A 161 17.79 -17.36 -11.88
CA ILE A 161 18.24 -18.48 -11.03
C ILE A 161 17.32 -19.70 -11.12
N THR A 162 17.85 -20.88 -10.75
CA THR A 162 17.09 -22.14 -10.72
C THR A 162 16.80 -22.54 -9.28
N ILE A 163 15.59 -22.24 -8.82
CA ILE A 163 14.98 -22.66 -7.55
C ILE A 163 13.48 -22.94 -7.81
N PRO A 164 12.73 -23.64 -6.92
CA PRO A 164 11.30 -23.90 -7.10
C PRO A 164 10.50 -22.62 -7.38
N ALA A 165 9.49 -22.71 -8.26
CA ALA A 165 8.68 -21.55 -8.68
C ALA A 165 8.00 -20.87 -7.49
N ASP A 166 7.31 -21.64 -6.65
CA ASP A 166 6.63 -21.15 -5.44
C ASP A 166 7.59 -20.44 -4.49
N HIS A 167 8.86 -20.88 -4.41
CA HIS A 167 9.88 -20.21 -3.61
C HIS A 167 10.26 -18.85 -4.22
N LYS A 168 10.41 -18.75 -5.55
CA LYS A 168 10.63 -17.45 -6.21
C LYS A 168 9.48 -16.50 -5.93
N GLN A 169 8.26 -17.00 -6.03
CA GLN A 169 7.04 -16.23 -5.79
C GLN A 169 6.96 -15.75 -4.34
N ALA A 170 7.30 -16.60 -3.38
CA ALA A 170 7.35 -16.21 -1.97
C ALA A 170 8.43 -15.15 -1.68
N ILE A 171 9.63 -15.29 -2.25
CA ILE A 171 10.71 -14.30 -2.11
C ILE A 171 10.30 -12.96 -2.72
N LEU A 172 9.68 -12.97 -3.91
CA LEU A 172 9.18 -11.75 -4.54
C LEU A 172 8.02 -11.12 -3.74
N ALA A 173 7.07 -11.95 -3.30
CA ALA A 173 5.93 -11.52 -2.50
C ALA A 173 6.38 -10.82 -1.21
N ALA A 174 7.43 -11.35 -0.55
CA ALA A 174 7.99 -10.80 0.68
C ALA A 174 8.41 -9.34 0.51
N LYS A 175 9.06 -8.95 -0.60
CA LYS A 175 9.46 -7.54 -0.82
C LYS A 175 8.37 -6.66 -1.45
N SER A 176 7.41 -7.27 -2.15
CA SER A 176 6.25 -6.56 -2.70
C SER A 176 5.25 -6.17 -1.59
N TRP A 177 4.05 -6.74 -1.56
CA TRP A 177 3.04 -6.50 -0.53
C TRP A 177 3.49 -6.92 0.88
N GLY A 178 4.43 -7.87 0.98
CA GLY A 178 5.01 -8.24 2.26
C GLY A 178 5.85 -7.12 2.87
N MET A 179 6.32 -6.13 2.11
CA MET A 179 7.09 -5.01 2.66
C MET A 179 8.28 -5.47 3.52
N ASN A 180 9.01 -6.50 3.08
CA ASN A 180 10.18 -7.01 3.78
C ASN A 180 11.20 -5.88 3.96
N THR A 181 11.24 -5.35 5.19
CA THR A 181 11.92 -4.13 5.61
C THR A 181 11.46 -2.84 4.91
N SER A 182 11.78 -1.70 5.54
CA SER A 182 11.55 -0.36 5.00
C SER A 182 12.50 0.03 3.85
N TYR A 183 13.46 -0.83 3.48
CA TYR A 183 14.46 -0.50 2.48
C TYR A 183 13.88 -0.42 1.05
N GLY A 184 14.25 0.63 0.33
CA GLY A 184 13.99 0.80 -1.10
C GLY A 184 15.30 0.83 -1.89
N ILE A 185 15.33 0.15 -3.03
CA ILE A 185 16.54 0.10 -3.86
C ILE A 185 16.98 1.51 -4.31
N GLY A 186 18.28 1.74 -4.40
CA GLY A 186 18.93 2.99 -4.75
C GLY A 186 19.10 3.98 -3.58
N ASP A 187 18.46 3.73 -2.44
CA ASP A 187 18.53 4.62 -1.27
C ASP A 187 19.96 4.64 -0.66
N VAL A 188 20.54 3.46 -0.43
CA VAL A 188 21.89 3.32 0.12
C VAL A 188 22.93 3.88 -0.84
N PHE A 189 22.78 3.59 -2.13
CA PHE A 189 23.62 4.11 -3.21
C PHE A 189 23.61 5.64 -3.22
N ALA A 190 22.44 6.27 -3.23
CA ALA A 190 22.31 7.73 -3.27
C ALA A 190 22.99 8.39 -2.06
N HIS A 191 22.72 7.88 -0.86
CA HIS A 191 23.35 8.39 0.36
C HIS A 191 24.86 8.21 0.39
N GLU A 192 25.39 7.12 -0.17
CA GLU A 192 26.83 6.90 -0.21
C GLU A 192 27.54 7.85 -1.18
N ILE A 193 26.97 8.08 -2.36
CA ILE A 193 27.51 9.02 -3.34
C ILE A 193 27.57 10.43 -2.75
N GLU A 194 26.48 10.88 -2.13
CA GLU A 194 26.39 12.23 -1.55
C GLU A 194 27.27 12.41 -0.30
N LYS A 195 27.73 11.32 0.32
CA LYS A 195 28.77 11.34 1.37
C LYS A 195 30.20 11.41 0.83
N GLY A 196 30.38 11.40 -0.49
CA GLY A 196 31.67 11.44 -1.17
C GLY A 196 32.26 10.07 -1.51
N GLY A 197 31.46 8.99 -1.39
CA GLY A 197 31.87 7.65 -1.80
C GLY A 197 31.96 7.50 -3.32
N SER A 198 32.80 6.58 -3.79
CA SER A 198 32.88 6.25 -5.22
C SER A 198 31.65 5.46 -5.69
N LEU A 199 31.41 5.43 -7.01
CA LEU A 199 30.35 4.61 -7.61
C LEU A 199 30.49 3.13 -7.22
N THR A 200 31.70 2.59 -7.21
CA THR A 200 31.96 1.19 -6.84
C THR A 200 31.60 0.92 -5.38
N GLU A 201 31.95 1.83 -4.47
CA GLU A 201 31.61 1.69 -3.04
C GLU A 201 30.10 1.79 -2.80
N ALA A 202 29.43 2.73 -3.47
CA ALA A 202 27.99 2.90 -3.39
C ALA A 202 27.23 1.66 -3.91
N VAL A 203 27.64 1.10 -5.05
CA VAL A 203 27.05 -0.16 -5.57
C VAL A 203 27.29 -1.31 -4.61
N LYS A 204 28.49 -1.43 -4.05
CA LYS A 204 28.80 -2.48 -3.08
C LYS A 204 27.89 -2.41 -1.84
N LYS A 205 27.72 -1.23 -1.25
CA LYS A 205 26.84 -1.04 -0.08
C LYS A 205 25.37 -1.29 -0.39
N GLU A 206 24.93 -0.94 -1.60
CA GLU A 206 23.58 -1.25 -2.07
C GLU A 206 23.34 -2.76 -2.18
N ILE A 207 24.30 -3.50 -2.72
CA ILE A 207 24.27 -4.98 -2.78
C ILE A 207 24.24 -5.56 -1.37
N ASP A 208 25.11 -5.08 -0.47
CA ASP A 208 25.20 -5.55 0.91
C ASP A 208 23.85 -5.37 1.65
N MET A 209 23.19 -4.21 1.48
CA MET A 209 21.85 -3.97 2.05
C MET A 209 20.80 -4.90 1.43
N LEU A 210 20.77 -5.05 0.11
CA LEU A 210 19.81 -5.93 -0.56
C LEU A 210 20.01 -7.40 -0.15
N GLN A 211 21.25 -7.85 0.10
CA GLN A 211 21.51 -9.16 0.69
C GLN A 211 20.99 -9.25 2.13
N ALA A 212 21.31 -8.25 2.96
CA ALA A 212 20.98 -8.24 4.39
C ALA A 212 19.47 -8.39 4.65
N ILE A 213 18.63 -7.74 3.84
CA ILE A 213 17.17 -7.84 4.01
C ILE A 213 16.60 -9.24 3.72
N TYR A 214 17.35 -10.17 3.11
CA TYR A 214 16.92 -11.56 2.93
C TYR A 214 17.71 -12.54 3.79
N GLU A 215 18.98 -12.24 4.06
CA GLU A 215 19.86 -13.09 4.87
C GLU A 215 19.56 -12.96 6.36
N HIS A 216 19.32 -11.73 6.83
CA HIS A 216 19.07 -11.41 8.24
C HIS A 216 17.97 -10.34 8.36
N PRO A 217 16.75 -10.59 7.85
CA PRO A 217 15.73 -9.55 7.67
C PRO A 217 15.37 -8.82 8.97
N VAL A 218 15.25 -9.51 10.11
CA VAL A 218 14.91 -8.85 11.39
C VAL A 218 16.03 -7.92 11.86
N LYS A 219 17.28 -8.37 11.71
CA LYS A 219 18.45 -7.53 12.04
C LYS A 219 18.54 -6.33 11.10
N ALA A 220 18.37 -6.56 9.80
CA ALA A 220 18.41 -5.50 8.79
C ALA A 220 17.33 -4.44 9.03
N GLN A 221 16.09 -4.85 9.36
CA GLN A 221 15.04 -3.90 9.72
C GLN A 221 15.39 -3.09 10.97
N ALA A 222 15.92 -3.73 12.01
CA ALA A 222 16.33 -3.01 13.23
C ALA A 222 17.42 -1.98 12.95
N GLU A 223 18.44 -2.36 12.18
CA GLU A 223 19.52 -1.45 11.79
C GLU A 223 19.00 -0.29 10.93
N LEU A 224 18.08 -0.55 9.99
CA LEU A 224 17.42 0.52 9.21
C LEU A 224 16.66 1.49 10.13
N MET A 225 15.94 0.99 11.13
CA MET A 225 15.20 1.84 12.08
C MET A 225 16.12 2.70 12.94
N ASP A 226 17.29 2.18 13.34
CA ASP A 226 18.30 2.99 14.01
C ASP A 226 18.80 4.12 13.11
N THR A 227 19.00 3.87 11.81
CA THR A 227 19.50 4.90 10.88
C THR A 227 18.53 6.06 10.66
N VAL A 228 17.22 5.81 10.75
CA VAL A 228 16.18 6.85 10.64
C VAL A 228 15.81 7.46 11.99
N GLY A 229 16.47 7.06 13.09
CA GLY A 229 16.26 7.62 14.42
C GLY A 229 14.89 7.28 15.02
N GLN A 230 14.34 6.11 14.68
CA GLN A 230 13.08 5.65 15.25
C GLN A 230 13.21 5.46 16.76
N LYS A 231 12.27 6.01 17.54
CA LYS A 231 12.34 5.96 19.01
C LYS A 231 10.99 5.92 19.73
N SER A 232 9.87 5.77 19.02
CA SER A 232 8.55 5.67 19.65
C SER A 232 8.37 4.40 20.49
N PHE A 233 9.11 3.33 20.19
CA PHE A 233 9.12 2.08 20.93
C PHE A 233 10.37 1.26 20.60
N ASP A 234 10.67 0.24 21.42
CA ASP A 234 11.74 -0.72 21.14
C ASP A 234 11.31 -1.69 20.02
N HIS A 235 11.74 -1.38 18.78
CA HIS A 235 11.39 -2.16 17.60
C HIS A 235 12.02 -3.57 17.57
N ARG A 236 13.11 -3.80 18.30
CA ARG A 236 13.72 -5.14 18.43
C ARG A 236 12.86 -6.02 19.33
N LYS A 237 12.45 -5.49 20.48
CA LYS A 237 11.53 -6.17 21.40
C LYS A 237 10.15 -6.39 20.76
N TYR A 238 9.70 -5.45 19.92
CA TYR A 238 8.50 -5.62 19.11
C TYR A 238 8.60 -6.88 18.23
N MET A 239 9.63 -6.96 17.38
CA MET A 239 9.80 -8.07 16.43
C MET A 239 9.96 -9.42 17.14
N GLU A 240 10.64 -9.46 18.29
CA GLU A 240 10.77 -10.69 19.08
C GLU A 240 9.44 -11.15 19.71
N SER A 241 8.66 -10.20 20.23
CA SER A 241 7.32 -10.48 20.77
C SER A 241 6.38 -10.94 19.66
N TYR A 242 6.47 -10.32 18.48
CA TYR A 242 5.68 -10.66 17.31
C TYR A 242 6.02 -12.06 16.80
N ARG A 243 7.31 -12.43 16.76
CA ARG A 243 7.78 -13.78 16.42
C ARG A 243 7.14 -14.83 17.31
N THR A 244 7.14 -14.59 18.61
CA THR A 244 6.57 -15.52 19.60
C THR A 244 5.06 -15.72 19.36
N LYS A 245 4.32 -14.65 19.09
CA LYS A 245 2.87 -14.72 18.86
C LYS A 245 2.50 -15.34 17.52
N MET A 246 3.24 -15.03 16.45
CA MET A 246 2.89 -15.44 15.08
C MET A 246 3.49 -16.78 14.65
N ALA A 247 4.55 -17.28 15.28
CA ALA A 247 5.12 -18.59 14.95
C ALA A 247 4.09 -19.74 14.87
N PRO A 248 3.19 -19.95 15.85
CA PRO A 248 2.17 -21.00 15.73
C PRO A 248 1.18 -20.76 14.59
N VAL A 249 0.81 -19.50 14.32
CA VAL A 249 -0.13 -19.14 13.25
C VAL A 249 0.48 -19.40 11.87
N VAL A 250 1.75 -19.04 11.69
CA VAL A 250 2.50 -19.32 10.45
C VAL A 250 2.62 -20.81 10.20
N LYS A 251 2.99 -21.61 11.22
CA LYS A 251 3.06 -23.06 11.11
C LYS A 251 1.71 -23.68 10.71
N ALA A 252 0.62 -23.25 11.34
CA ALA A 252 -0.72 -23.73 10.98
C ALA A 252 -1.08 -23.40 9.52
N ALA A 253 -0.74 -22.20 9.03
CA ALA A 253 -0.95 -21.84 7.64
C ALA A 253 -0.11 -22.67 6.67
N MET A 254 1.15 -22.98 7.01
CA MET A 254 1.99 -23.90 6.23
C MET A 254 1.39 -25.31 6.18
N GLU A 255 0.96 -25.84 7.33
CA GLU A 255 0.33 -27.16 7.45
C GLU A 255 -0.98 -27.25 6.65
N GLU A 256 -1.74 -26.15 6.57
CA GLU A 256 -2.97 -26.07 5.77
C GLU A 256 -2.70 -25.88 4.27
N GLY A 257 -1.45 -25.74 3.83
CA GLY A 257 -1.09 -25.54 2.42
C GLY A 257 -1.23 -24.09 1.92
N VAL A 258 -1.30 -23.09 2.80
CA VAL A 258 -1.31 -21.70 2.35
C VAL A 258 0.02 -21.37 1.66
N HIS A 259 -0.02 -20.86 0.44
CA HIS A 259 1.18 -20.51 -0.31
C HIS A 259 2.04 -19.51 0.47
N TYR A 260 3.37 -19.74 0.55
CA TYR A 260 4.27 -18.93 1.39
C TYR A 260 4.24 -17.43 1.04
N GLY A 261 4.07 -17.10 -0.25
CA GLY A 261 3.82 -15.72 -0.70
C GLY A 261 2.61 -15.06 -0.02
N ASN A 262 1.53 -15.79 0.22
CA ASN A 262 0.37 -15.29 0.96
C ASN A 262 0.67 -15.16 2.47
N ILE A 263 1.45 -16.10 3.03
CA ILE A 263 1.87 -16.09 4.44
C ILE A 263 2.72 -14.85 4.76
N VAL A 264 3.63 -14.43 3.87
CA VAL A 264 4.43 -13.21 4.07
C VAL A 264 3.66 -11.93 3.76
N THR A 265 2.57 -11.99 2.98
CA THR A 265 1.82 -10.79 2.57
C THR A 265 0.73 -10.41 3.57
N ILE A 266 -0.13 -11.35 3.96
CA ILE A 266 -1.32 -11.05 4.77
C ILE A 266 -0.96 -10.36 6.10
N PRO A 267 0.01 -10.85 6.90
CA PRO A 267 0.26 -10.29 8.22
C PRO A 267 0.79 -8.86 8.20
N ALA A 268 1.53 -8.46 7.15
CA ALA A 268 2.04 -7.10 7.00
C ALA A 268 0.94 -6.16 6.49
N TYR A 269 0.17 -6.59 5.49
CA TYR A 269 -0.80 -5.72 4.83
C TYR A 269 -2.01 -5.36 5.71
N CYS A 270 -2.31 -6.16 6.73
CA CYS A 270 -3.48 -5.93 7.59
C CYS A 270 -3.20 -5.10 8.85
N VAL A 271 -1.95 -4.76 9.17
CA VAL A 271 -1.63 -4.08 10.45
C VAL A 271 -1.60 -2.55 10.36
N GLY A 272 -1.54 -2.00 9.14
CA GLY A 272 -1.37 -0.56 8.88
C GLY A 272 -2.44 0.33 9.54
N ASP A 273 -3.61 -0.21 9.88
CA ASP A 273 -4.67 0.57 10.51
C ASP A 273 -4.38 0.94 11.98
N ILE A 274 -3.41 0.28 12.63
CA ILE A 274 -3.00 0.57 14.00
C ILE A 274 -1.73 1.41 13.99
N ALA A 275 -1.84 2.67 14.41
CA ALA A 275 -0.72 3.60 14.54
C ALA A 275 0.01 3.96 13.24
N HIS A 276 -0.54 3.60 12.07
CA HIS A 276 -0.19 4.16 10.76
C HIS A 276 -1.39 4.88 10.12
N HIS A 277 -2.55 4.23 9.96
CA HIS A 277 -3.75 4.90 9.45
C HIS A 277 -4.55 5.63 10.52
N ILE A 278 -4.84 4.96 11.63
CA ILE A 278 -5.26 5.64 12.86
C ILE A 278 -3.99 6.06 13.60
N SER A 279 -3.50 7.25 13.30
CA SER A 279 -2.20 7.75 13.78
C SER A 279 -2.21 9.26 14.04
N GLN A 280 -1.10 9.76 14.62
CA GLN A 280 -0.96 11.17 14.89
C GLN A 280 -0.87 12.01 13.61
N SER A 281 -0.22 11.53 12.53
CA SER A 281 -0.14 12.24 11.25
C SER A 281 -1.52 12.35 10.60
N THR A 282 -2.31 11.28 10.58
CA THR A 282 -3.70 11.30 10.08
C THR A 282 -4.57 12.25 10.89
N PHE A 283 -4.47 12.23 12.23
CA PHE A 283 -5.22 13.16 13.08
C PHE A 283 -4.84 14.61 12.83
N ASN A 284 -3.57 14.89 12.49
CA ASN A 284 -3.08 16.22 12.15
C ASN A 284 -3.60 16.69 10.78
N MET A 285 -3.56 15.81 9.78
CA MET A 285 -4.00 16.12 8.42
C MET A 285 -5.53 16.33 8.37
N CYS A 286 -6.29 15.48 9.06
CA CYS A 286 -7.75 15.53 9.08
C CYS A 286 -8.32 16.64 9.97
N LYS A 287 -7.48 17.44 10.66
CA LYS A 287 -7.91 18.70 11.32
C LYS A 287 -8.65 19.62 10.35
N ASP A 288 -8.28 19.54 9.07
CA ASP A 288 -8.96 20.24 8.01
C ASP A 288 -10.28 19.56 7.65
N ASP A 289 -11.35 20.34 7.66
CA ASP A 289 -12.70 19.85 7.37
C ASP A 289 -12.86 19.34 5.94
N VAL A 290 -12.19 19.94 4.96
CA VAL A 290 -12.29 19.55 3.55
C VAL A 290 -11.54 18.23 3.32
N VAL A 291 -10.41 18.02 3.98
CA VAL A 291 -9.69 16.73 3.99
C VAL A 291 -10.59 15.62 4.56
N MET A 292 -11.15 15.84 5.74
CA MET A 292 -12.04 14.85 6.37
C MET A 292 -13.27 14.59 5.51
N ALA A 293 -13.86 15.64 4.92
CA ALA A 293 -15.02 15.52 4.05
C ALA A 293 -14.72 14.75 2.76
N ALA A 294 -13.51 14.87 2.19
CA ALA A 294 -13.09 14.09 1.03
C ALA A 294 -13.00 12.59 1.35
N ILE A 295 -12.45 12.23 2.51
CA ILE A 295 -12.38 10.84 2.99
C ILE A 295 -13.80 10.29 3.25
N ASP A 296 -14.64 11.04 3.97
CA ASP A 296 -16.03 10.67 4.28
C ASP A 296 -16.85 10.43 3.00
N ALA A 297 -16.78 11.37 2.05
CA ALA A 297 -17.54 11.28 0.82
C ALA A 297 -17.05 10.12 -0.05
N THR A 298 -15.73 9.91 -0.16
CA THR A 298 -15.13 8.78 -0.89
C THR A 298 -15.56 7.43 -0.30
N THR A 299 -15.55 7.32 1.03
CA THR A 299 -16.04 6.15 1.76
C THR A 299 -17.52 5.89 1.47
N ALA A 300 -18.36 6.92 1.51
CA ALA A 300 -19.78 6.80 1.22
C ALA A 300 -20.09 6.45 -0.25
N VAL A 301 -19.29 6.95 -1.21
CA VAL A 301 -19.39 6.55 -2.63
C VAL A 301 -19.07 5.06 -2.78
N MET A 302 -18.00 4.59 -2.16
CA MET A 302 -17.62 3.18 -2.18
C MET A 302 -18.74 2.31 -1.60
N GLU A 303 -19.21 2.62 -0.39
CA GLU A 303 -20.23 1.84 0.31
C GLU A 303 -21.55 1.78 -0.47
N SER A 304 -22.05 2.93 -0.92
CA SER A 304 -23.31 3.00 -1.65
C SER A 304 -23.24 2.26 -2.99
N THR A 305 -22.08 2.30 -3.66
CA THR A 305 -21.84 1.58 -4.91
C THR A 305 -21.81 0.06 -4.67
N LEU A 306 -21.07 -0.41 -3.65
CA LEU A 306 -20.99 -1.82 -3.30
C LEU A 306 -22.36 -2.38 -2.91
N LYS A 307 -23.12 -1.68 -2.06
CA LYS A 307 -24.48 -2.05 -1.67
C LYS A 307 -25.43 -2.20 -2.87
N LYS A 308 -25.33 -1.32 -3.87
CA LYS A 308 -26.15 -1.39 -5.11
C LYS A 308 -25.77 -2.56 -6.03
N ALA A 309 -24.53 -3.02 -5.92
CA ALA A 309 -24.00 -4.17 -6.66
C ALA A 309 -24.26 -5.52 -5.97
N GLU A 310 -24.71 -5.52 -4.71
CA GLU A 310 -25.06 -6.75 -3.99
C GLU A 310 -25.98 -7.66 -4.81
N GLY A 311 -25.67 -8.95 -4.81
CA GLY A 311 -26.39 -9.97 -5.57
C GLY A 311 -26.14 -9.97 -7.09
N LYS A 312 -25.40 -9.01 -7.64
CA LYS A 312 -25.11 -8.89 -9.09
C LYS A 312 -23.64 -9.15 -9.45
N VAL A 313 -22.75 -9.11 -8.46
CA VAL A 313 -21.31 -9.37 -8.61
C VAL A 313 -21.08 -10.85 -8.98
N LYS A 314 -20.25 -11.11 -10.00
CA LYS A 314 -20.02 -12.47 -10.52
C LYS A 314 -18.99 -13.25 -9.73
N ASN A 315 -17.91 -12.59 -9.30
CA ASN A 315 -16.82 -13.18 -8.52
C ASN A 315 -16.23 -12.16 -7.54
N GLU A 316 -15.41 -12.65 -6.62
CA GLU A 316 -14.76 -11.90 -5.55
C GLU A 316 -13.77 -10.82 -6.04
N TYR A 317 -13.14 -10.99 -7.20
CA TYR A 317 -12.24 -9.99 -7.79
C TYR A 317 -13.00 -8.81 -8.41
N ASP A 318 -14.21 -9.05 -8.95
CA ASP A 318 -15.10 -7.98 -9.41
C ASP A 318 -15.44 -7.03 -8.25
N LEU A 319 -15.57 -7.58 -7.02
CA LEU A 319 -15.85 -6.80 -5.82
C LEU A 319 -14.69 -5.87 -5.46
N LEU A 320 -13.46 -6.39 -5.46
CA LEU A 320 -12.24 -5.61 -5.24
C LEU A 320 -12.06 -4.52 -6.31
N GLY A 321 -12.27 -4.89 -7.58
CA GLY A 321 -12.22 -3.96 -8.70
C GLY A 321 -13.27 -2.85 -8.59
N LEU A 322 -14.48 -3.19 -8.15
CA LEU A 322 -15.56 -2.23 -7.94
C LEU A 322 -15.27 -1.28 -6.77
N ALA A 323 -14.80 -1.79 -5.63
CA ALA A 323 -14.47 -0.97 -4.47
C ALA A 323 -13.39 0.07 -4.80
N THR A 324 -12.26 -0.39 -5.34
CA THR A 324 -11.13 0.48 -5.72
C THR A 324 -11.44 1.39 -6.91
N GLY A 325 -12.30 0.96 -7.84
CA GLY A 325 -12.74 1.80 -8.94
C GLY A 325 -13.74 2.88 -8.51
N ALA A 326 -14.63 2.58 -7.56
CA ALA A 326 -15.58 3.55 -7.01
C ALA A 326 -14.86 4.66 -6.23
N SER A 327 -13.89 4.32 -5.38
CA SER A 327 -13.08 5.32 -4.68
C SER A 327 -12.23 6.16 -5.64
N ALA A 328 -11.63 5.53 -6.65
CA ALA A 328 -10.89 6.24 -7.71
C ALA A 328 -11.78 7.26 -8.44
N CYS A 329 -13.01 6.88 -8.81
CA CYS A 329 -13.98 7.81 -9.41
C CYS A 329 -14.34 8.95 -8.45
N ALA A 330 -14.51 8.68 -7.17
CA ALA A 330 -14.82 9.71 -6.18
C ALA A 330 -13.67 10.72 -6.05
N ALA A 331 -12.43 10.25 -5.89
CA ALA A 331 -11.27 11.10 -5.71
C ALA A 331 -11.01 12.00 -6.92
N GLU A 332 -11.07 11.46 -8.14
CA GLU A 332 -10.94 12.28 -9.35
C GLU A 332 -12.11 13.25 -9.50
N TYR A 333 -13.34 12.83 -9.22
CA TYR A 333 -14.49 13.71 -9.34
C TYR A 333 -14.43 14.91 -8.38
N ILE A 334 -13.87 14.72 -7.18
CA ILE A 334 -13.62 15.82 -6.23
C ILE A 334 -12.64 16.85 -6.83
N LEU A 335 -11.61 16.43 -7.57
CA LEU A 335 -10.70 17.33 -8.30
C LEU A 335 -11.42 18.07 -9.44
N GLU A 336 -12.25 17.35 -10.21
CA GLU A 336 -13.01 17.93 -11.33
C GLU A 336 -13.99 19.02 -10.89
N LEU A 337 -14.48 19.01 -9.64
CA LEU A 337 -15.33 20.07 -9.09
C LEU A 337 -14.61 21.42 -8.95
N ASP A 338 -13.27 21.43 -8.88
CA ASP A 338 -12.43 22.64 -8.90
C ASP A 338 -11.83 22.89 -10.30
N GLY A 339 -12.20 22.11 -11.32
CA GLY A 339 -11.65 22.21 -12.68
C GLY A 339 -10.28 21.56 -12.88
N PHE A 340 -9.80 20.77 -11.91
CA PHE A 340 -8.59 19.97 -12.05
C PHE A 340 -8.92 18.57 -12.56
N ASN A 341 -7.94 17.88 -13.15
CA ASN A 341 -8.08 16.47 -13.52
C ASN A 341 -6.75 15.73 -13.32
N ALA A 342 -6.82 14.40 -13.41
CA ALA A 342 -5.66 13.53 -13.23
C ALA A 342 -4.48 13.91 -14.14
N ILE A 343 -4.71 14.29 -15.39
CA ILE A 343 -3.62 14.64 -16.33
C ILE A 343 -2.81 15.82 -15.81
N MET A 344 -3.48 16.88 -15.35
CA MET A 344 -2.83 18.07 -14.80
C MET A 344 -2.05 17.76 -13.53
N ILE A 345 -2.63 16.98 -12.62
CA ILE A 345 -2.02 16.65 -11.34
C ILE A 345 -0.83 15.70 -11.53
N VAL A 346 -0.95 14.69 -12.39
CA VAL A 346 0.14 13.74 -12.69
C VAL A 346 1.31 14.46 -13.35
N ASP A 347 1.05 15.38 -14.28
CA ASP A 347 2.10 16.23 -14.88
C ASP A 347 2.81 17.07 -13.82
N LEU A 348 2.04 17.73 -12.94
CA LEU A 348 2.58 18.56 -11.86
C LEU A 348 3.47 17.75 -10.91
N LEU A 349 2.97 16.64 -10.38
CA LEU A 349 3.70 15.82 -9.41
C LEU A 349 4.92 15.13 -10.04
N THR A 350 4.84 14.72 -11.31
CA THR A 350 5.99 14.16 -12.04
C THR A 350 7.08 15.21 -12.28
N LYS A 351 6.71 16.43 -12.70
CA LYS A 351 7.68 17.54 -12.84
C LYS A 351 8.27 17.94 -11.49
N ARG A 352 7.43 18.02 -10.45
CA ARG A 352 7.88 18.29 -9.07
C ARG A 352 8.87 17.23 -8.61
N TYR A 353 8.63 15.95 -8.89
CA TYR A 353 9.58 14.87 -8.57
C TYR A 353 10.96 15.14 -9.17
N HIS A 354 11.05 15.45 -10.46
CA HIS A 354 12.35 15.70 -11.10
C HIS A 354 13.09 16.92 -10.52
N ASN A 355 12.36 17.96 -10.11
CA ASN A 355 12.94 19.09 -9.38
C ASN A 355 13.39 18.68 -7.97
N TYR A 356 12.59 17.86 -7.29
CA TYR A 356 12.89 17.41 -5.93
C TYR A 356 14.12 16.50 -5.87
N VAL A 357 14.34 15.64 -6.87
CA VAL A 357 15.57 14.86 -7.03
C VAL A 357 16.81 15.77 -7.07
N GLN A 358 16.73 16.89 -7.79
CA GLN A 358 17.85 17.83 -7.92
C GLN A 358 18.09 18.65 -6.65
N LEU A 359 17.02 18.99 -5.92
CA LEU A 359 17.12 19.71 -4.66
C LEU A 359 17.61 18.82 -3.50
N TYR A 360 17.21 17.55 -3.51
CA TYR A 360 17.45 16.60 -2.42
C TYR A 360 17.92 15.25 -2.99
N PRO A 361 19.19 15.16 -3.41
CA PRO A 361 19.75 13.92 -3.94
C PRO A 361 19.80 12.80 -2.87
N THR A 362 19.84 13.15 -1.58
CA THR A 362 19.74 12.24 -0.42
C THR A 362 18.32 12.01 0.09
N ARG A 363 17.29 12.36 -0.67
CA ARG A 363 15.90 12.06 -0.26
C ARG A 363 15.73 10.56 -0.03
N SER A 364 14.90 10.20 0.96
CA SER A 364 14.53 8.81 1.18
C SER A 364 13.78 8.26 -0.05
N ALA A 365 14.04 7.01 -0.41
CA ALA A 365 13.25 6.31 -1.42
C ALA A 365 11.73 6.30 -1.09
N ALA A 366 11.35 6.41 0.19
CA ALA A 366 9.95 6.40 0.64
C ALA A 366 9.21 7.73 0.42
N VAL A 367 9.91 8.84 0.16
CA VAL A 367 9.30 10.19 0.09
C VAL A 367 8.24 10.34 -1.02
N GLU A 368 8.27 9.46 -2.03
CA GLU A 368 7.36 9.49 -3.18
C GLU A 368 6.37 8.33 -3.19
N LEU A 369 6.39 7.47 -2.16
CA LEU A 369 5.61 6.23 -2.06
C LEU A 369 4.13 6.52 -2.38
N HIS A 370 3.52 7.33 -1.54
CA HIS A 370 2.10 7.61 -1.57
C HIS A 370 1.67 8.54 -2.71
N ASN A 371 2.55 9.44 -3.17
CA ASN A 371 2.27 10.27 -4.35
C ASN A 371 2.03 9.38 -5.58
N CYS A 372 2.79 8.30 -5.74
CA CYS A 372 2.61 7.33 -6.82
C CYS A 372 1.22 6.67 -6.78
N ASP A 373 0.79 6.20 -5.61
CA ASP A 373 -0.51 5.56 -5.45
C ASP A 373 -1.68 6.53 -5.63
N PHE A 374 -1.53 7.77 -5.17
CA PHE A 374 -2.52 8.82 -5.42
C PHE A 374 -2.67 9.12 -6.91
N MET A 375 -1.55 9.29 -7.64
CA MET A 375 -1.55 9.50 -9.09
C MET A 375 -2.22 8.34 -9.83
N ASP A 376 -1.90 7.11 -9.47
CA ASP A 376 -2.51 5.91 -10.06
C ASP A 376 -4.02 5.82 -9.79
N MET A 377 -4.45 6.20 -8.58
CA MET A 377 -5.86 6.24 -8.20
C MET A 377 -6.65 7.27 -9.02
N ILE A 378 -6.20 8.53 -9.07
CA ILE A 378 -6.94 9.57 -9.79
C ILE A 378 -6.91 9.33 -11.30
N TYR A 379 -5.81 8.80 -11.85
CA TYR A 379 -5.75 8.42 -13.27
C TYR A 379 -6.73 7.30 -13.61
N ARG A 380 -6.85 6.30 -12.73
CA ARG A 380 -7.89 5.26 -12.85
C ARG A 380 -9.29 5.87 -12.85
N GLY A 381 -9.56 6.81 -11.93
CA GLY A 381 -10.84 7.53 -11.86
C GLY A 381 -11.14 8.32 -13.12
N TRP A 382 -10.14 9.05 -13.64
CA TRP A 382 -10.24 9.87 -14.83
C TRP A 382 -10.65 9.06 -16.06
N LYS A 383 -10.10 7.86 -16.27
CA LYS A 383 -10.51 6.99 -17.39
C LYS A 383 -12.00 6.64 -17.35
N TYR A 384 -12.56 6.42 -16.16
CA TYR A 384 -13.99 6.11 -16.01
C TYR A 384 -14.86 7.36 -16.19
N LEU A 385 -14.44 8.49 -15.63
CA LEU A 385 -15.16 9.76 -15.70
C LEU A 385 -15.13 10.37 -17.10
N ASP A 386 -13.99 10.39 -17.78
CA ASP A 386 -13.88 10.87 -19.16
C ASP A 386 -14.84 10.10 -20.07
N LYS A 387 -14.86 8.77 -19.96
CA LYS A 387 -15.83 7.94 -20.69
C LYS A 387 -17.27 8.31 -20.33
N ALA A 388 -17.59 8.49 -19.05
CA ALA A 388 -18.93 8.86 -18.61
C ALA A 388 -19.37 10.22 -19.16
N ARG A 389 -18.48 11.22 -19.12
CA ARG A 389 -18.72 12.59 -19.60
C ARG A 389 -18.93 12.62 -21.11
N ARG A 390 -18.11 11.89 -21.88
CA ARG A 390 -18.32 11.76 -23.34
C ARG A 390 -19.68 11.17 -23.68
N MET A 391 -20.12 10.16 -22.92
CA MET A 391 -21.44 9.56 -23.10
C MET A 391 -22.60 10.45 -22.62
N GLN A 392 -22.36 11.30 -21.61
CA GLN A 392 -23.32 12.30 -21.12
C GLN A 392 -23.50 13.45 -22.13
N SER A 393 -22.45 13.79 -22.90
CA SER A 393 -22.45 14.88 -23.89
C SER A 393 -22.92 16.20 -23.26
N SER A 394 -23.91 16.89 -23.84
CA SER A 394 -24.49 18.13 -23.30
C SER A 394 -25.56 17.89 -22.23
N GLY A 395 -25.75 16.67 -21.74
CA GLY A 395 -26.73 16.35 -20.70
C GLY A 395 -26.32 16.94 -19.34
N GLU A 396 -27.29 17.50 -18.62
CA GLU A 396 -27.08 18.03 -17.27
C GLU A 396 -26.95 16.92 -16.21
N GLY A 397 -26.45 17.26 -15.02
CA GLY A 397 -26.42 16.38 -13.86
C GLY A 397 -25.07 15.69 -13.60
N ILE A 398 -25.07 14.82 -12.59
CA ILE A 398 -23.88 14.11 -12.12
C ILE A 398 -23.51 13.00 -13.12
N PRO A 399 -22.24 12.90 -13.58
CA PRO A 399 -21.84 11.83 -14.48
C PRO A 399 -22.03 10.46 -13.82
N SER A 400 -22.30 9.44 -14.64
CA SER A 400 -22.56 8.06 -14.19
C SER A 400 -21.45 7.11 -14.67
N PRO A 401 -20.24 7.15 -14.09
CA PRO A 401 -19.16 6.26 -14.49
C PRO A 401 -19.48 4.80 -14.18
N LYS A 402 -18.94 3.90 -15.01
CA LYS A 402 -19.17 2.45 -14.88
C LYS A 402 -17.87 1.71 -14.64
N VAL A 403 -17.82 0.95 -13.55
CA VAL A 403 -16.71 0.07 -13.16
C VAL A 403 -17.21 -1.37 -13.20
N GLY A 404 -16.59 -2.23 -14.00
CA GLY A 404 -17.03 -3.63 -14.13
C GLY A 404 -18.49 -3.79 -14.60
N GLY A 405 -19.05 -2.77 -15.26
CA GLY A 405 -20.46 -2.72 -15.65
C GLY A 405 -21.42 -2.14 -14.59
N PHE A 406 -20.96 -1.89 -13.36
CA PHE A 406 -21.73 -1.27 -12.28
C PHE A 406 -21.60 0.25 -12.33
N THR A 407 -22.72 0.95 -12.17
CA THR A 407 -22.74 2.40 -12.06
C THR A 407 -22.24 2.82 -10.68
N VAL A 408 -21.23 3.68 -10.63
CA VAL A 408 -20.73 4.29 -9.40
C VAL A 408 -21.68 5.38 -8.93
N ASP A 409 -22.00 5.39 -7.64
CA ASP A 409 -22.87 6.41 -7.02
C ASP A 409 -22.05 7.59 -6.51
N LEU A 410 -21.94 8.65 -7.32
CA LEU A 410 -21.27 9.90 -6.94
C LEU A 410 -22.15 10.85 -6.10
N SER A 411 -23.41 10.50 -5.83
CA SER A 411 -24.33 11.39 -5.08
C SER A 411 -23.87 11.73 -3.65
N PRO A 412 -23.11 10.89 -2.91
CA PRO A 412 -22.61 11.26 -1.59
C PRO A 412 -21.71 12.51 -1.59
N ILE A 413 -20.98 12.77 -2.67
CA ILE A 413 -20.16 14.00 -2.80
C ILE A 413 -21.05 15.24 -2.82
N HIS A 414 -22.15 15.20 -3.58
CA HIS A 414 -23.11 16.31 -3.68
C HIS A 414 -23.97 16.50 -2.44
N LYS A 415 -24.09 15.47 -1.60
CA LYS A 415 -24.77 15.53 -0.30
C LYS A 415 -23.85 16.02 0.83
N ASN A 416 -22.55 16.11 0.59
CA ASN A 416 -21.58 16.56 1.57
C ASN A 416 -21.52 18.10 1.58
N ASP A 417 -22.02 18.72 2.67
CA ASP A 417 -22.10 20.18 2.79
C ASP A 417 -20.73 20.86 2.73
N VAL A 418 -19.67 20.25 3.28
CA VAL A 418 -18.31 20.80 3.24
C VAL A 418 -17.79 20.84 1.81
N LEU A 419 -17.88 19.71 1.10
CA LEU A 419 -17.39 19.63 -0.28
C LEU A 419 -18.21 20.50 -1.22
N MET A 420 -19.52 20.67 -1.00
CA MET A 420 -20.34 21.52 -1.88
C MET A 420 -20.31 23.01 -1.52
N ASN A 421 -19.63 23.39 -0.44
CA ASN A 421 -19.49 24.79 -0.03
C ASN A 421 -18.02 25.19 0.26
N PRO A 422 -17.09 25.06 -0.72
CA PRO A 422 -15.67 25.38 -0.53
C PRO A 422 -15.44 26.84 -0.13
N GLN A 423 -16.34 27.75 -0.50
CA GLN A 423 -16.30 29.17 -0.14
C GLN A 423 -16.37 29.44 1.36
N ARG A 424 -16.77 28.46 2.18
CA ARG A 424 -16.77 28.58 3.65
C ARG A 424 -15.40 28.29 4.28
N TYR A 425 -14.46 27.75 3.51
CA TYR A 425 -13.16 27.25 3.97
C TYR A 425 -11.97 28.01 3.37
N ALA A 426 -12.24 29.09 2.63
CA ALA A 426 -11.24 29.99 2.06
C ALA A 426 -11.82 31.40 1.89
N TYR A 427 -11.09 32.29 1.21
CA TYR A 427 -11.65 33.58 0.83
C TYR A 427 -12.82 33.36 -0.15
N PRO A 428 -14.07 33.72 0.19
CA PRO A 428 -15.25 33.12 -0.44
C PRO A 428 -15.34 33.25 -1.97
N ALA A 429 -14.94 34.41 -2.52
CA ALA A 429 -14.97 34.65 -3.96
C ALA A 429 -13.82 33.98 -4.75
N CYS A 430 -12.81 33.45 -4.05
CA CYS A 430 -11.58 32.89 -4.63
C CYS A 430 -11.37 31.41 -4.26
N ALA A 431 -12.39 30.73 -3.72
CA ALA A 431 -12.32 29.37 -3.20
C ALA A 431 -12.27 28.28 -4.31
N MET A 432 -11.49 28.51 -5.37
CA MET A 432 -11.46 27.67 -6.58
C MET A 432 -10.44 26.52 -6.52
N THR A 433 -9.62 26.46 -5.48
CA THR A 433 -8.58 25.42 -5.30
C THR A 433 -8.71 24.68 -3.98
N VAL A 434 -9.81 24.88 -3.25
CA VAL A 434 -9.97 24.40 -1.87
C VAL A 434 -9.99 22.87 -1.82
N ARG A 435 -10.77 22.21 -2.68
CA ARG A 435 -10.84 20.75 -2.74
C ARG A 435 -9.53 20.20 -3.25
N MET A 436 -8.96 20.81 -4.29
CA MET A 436 -7.65 20.42 -4.80
C MET A 436 -6.58 20.48 -3.69
N SER A 437 -6.55 21.54 -2.87
CA SER A 437 -5.58 21.67 -1.78
C SER A 437 -5.74 20.59 -0.68
N ALA A 438 -6.98 20.14 -0.43
CA ALA A 438 -7.25 19.02 0.46
C ALA A 438 -6.77 17.70 -0.16
N MET A 439 -7.05 17.49 -1.45
CA MET A 439 -6.59 16.31 -2.19
C MET A 439 -5.06 16.26 -2.30
N MET A 440 -4.35 17.39 -2.39
CA MET A 440 -2.88 17.40 -2.40
C MET A 440 -2.27 16.99 -1.07
N ARG A 441 -2.90 17.30 0.07
CA ARG A 441 -2.47 16.74 1.37
C ARG A 441 -2.70 15.23 1.42
N LEU A 442 -3.82 14.77 0.87
CA LEU A 442 -4.11 13.35 0.73
C LEU A 442 -3.24 12.64 -0.33
N ALA A 443 -2.52 13.38 -1.18
CA ALA A 443 -1.57 12.78 -2.10
C ALA A 443 -0.32 12.25 -1.38
N ASP A 444 0.03 12.83 -0.23
CA ASP A 444 1.13 12.37 0.61
C ASP A 444 0.71 11.17 1.50
N TYR A 445 -0.60 10.94 1.64
CA TYR A 445 -1.17 9.84 2.41
C TYR A 445 -2.59 9.49 1.91
N PRO A 446 -2.73 8.67 0.84
CA PRO A 446 -4.00 8.34 0.22
C PRO A 446 -4.62 7.06 0.79
N CYS A 447 -4.06 6.45 1.85
CA CYS A 447 -4.44 5.10 2.30
C CYS A 447 -5.92 4.98 2.67
N LEU A 448 -6.55 6.06 3.17
CA LEU A 448 -8.00 6.08 3.45
C LEU A 448 -8.87 6.43 2.23
N LEU A 449 -8.30 6.90 1.12
CA LEU A 449 -8.99 7.10 -0.16
C LEU A 449 -8.90 5.85 -1.05
N THR A 450 -7.69 5.33 -1.24
CA THR A 450 -7.44 4.03 -1.88
C THR A 450 -8.11 2.91 -1.07
N SER A 451 -8.21 3.12 0.25
CA SER A 451 -8.85 2.30 1.27
C SER A 451 -8.13 0.97 1.46
N GLU A 452 -6.92 1.05 1.99
CA GLU A 452 -6.15 -0.11 2.41
C GLU A 452 -6.89 -1.06 3.37
N PRO A 453 -7.64 -0.58 4.39
CA PRO A 453 -8.46 -1.48 5.21
C PRO A 453 -9.48 -2.29 4.39
N VAL A 454 -10.05 -1.73 3.32
CA VAL A 454 -10.97 -2.47 2.41
C VAL A 454 -10.20 -3.47 1.57
N THR A 455 -9.10 -3.07 0.94
CA THR A 455 -8.33 -3.95 0.07
C THR A 455 -7.69 -5.09 0.85
N ALA A 456 -7.13 -4.85 2.04
CA ALA A 456 -6.58 -5.89 2.91
C ALA A 456 -7.65 -6.90 3.34
N THR A 457 -8.84 -6.42 3.72
CA THR A 457 -9.97 -7.27 4.12
C THR A 457 -10.53 -8.09 2.96
N LEU A 458 -10.71 -7.47 1.78
CA LEU A 458 -11.17 -8.17 0.58
C LEU A 458 -10.14 -9.18 0.09
N MET A 459 -8.85 -8.82 0.08
CA MET A 459 -7.78 -9.72 -0.33
C MET A 459 -7.61 -10.89 0.61
N THR A 460 -7.81 -10.71 1.92
CA THR A 460 -7.87 -11.83 2.87
C THR A 460 -8.99 -12.81 2.51
N ASN A 461 -10.17 -12.29 2.20
CA ASN A 461 -11.30 -13.11 1.77
C ASN A 461 -11.03 -13.85 0.44
N ILE A 462 -10.39 -13.17 -0.53
CA ILE A 462 -10.01 -13.72 -1.84
C ILE A 462 -8.95 -14.81 -1.68
N ILE A 463 -7.88 -14.52 -0.95
CA ILE A 463 -6.79 -15.48 -0.69
C ILE A 463 -7.32 -16.69 0.08
N ALA A 464 -8.28 -16.51 0.99
CA ALA A 464 -8.85 -17.64 1.71
C ALA A 464 -9.58 -18.63 0.78
N LEU A 465 -10.14 -18.15 -0.35
CA LEU A 465 -10.75 -19.00 -1.38
C LEU A 465 -9.70 -19.66 -2.28
N HIS A 466 -8.56 -19.01 -2.47
CA HIS A 466 -7.51 -19.39 -3.43
C HIS A 466 -6.14 -19.54 -2.75
N LYS A 467 -6.08 -20.17 -1.57
CA LYS A 467 -4.90 -20.14 -0.68
C LYS A 467 -3.61 -20.66 -1.31
N GLU A 468 -3.73 -21.55 -2.29
CA GLU A 468 -2.63 -22.16 -3.04
C GLU A 468 -2.05 -21.21 -4.09
N THR A 469 -2.81 -20.18 -4.51
CA THR A 469 -2.40 -19.21 -5.51
C THR A 469 -1.86 -17.96 -4.83
N VAL A 470 -0.62 -17.61 -5.13
CA VAL A 470 -0.01 -16.37 -4.64
C VAL A 470 -0.71 -15.13 -5.20
N ALA A 471 -1.13 -14.24 -4.31
CA ALA A 471 -1.79 -13.00 -4.68
C ALA A 471 -0.82 -11.85 -5.04
N ALA A 472 0.41 -11.88 -4.51
CA ALA A 472 1.34 -10.76 -4.55
C ALA A 472 2.69 -11.09 -5.22
N PRO A 473 3.30 -10.14 -5.95
CA PRO A 473 2.67 -8.95 -6.50
C PRO A 473 1.59 -9.34 -7.53
N ALA A 474 0.63 -8.45 -7.78
CA ALA A 474 -0.38 -8.72 -8.80
C ALA A 474 0.29 -8.84 -10.18
N ARG A 475 0.06 -9.97 -10.86
CA ARG A 475 0.64 -10.29 -12.18
C ARG A 475 -0.13 -9.63 -13.32
N ILE A 476 -0.36 -8.33 -13.19
CA ILE A 476 -1.10 -7.50 -14.15
C ILE A 476 -0.39 -6.17 -14.34
N CYS A 477 -0.63 -5.54 -15.48
CA CYS A 477 -0.24 -4.14 -15.66
C CYS A 477 -1.05 -3.26 -14.69
N LYS A 478 -0.37 -2.55 -13.77
CA LYS A 478 -0.99 -1.56 -12.87
C LYS A 478 -1.60 -0.38 -13.64
N ASP A 479 -1.13 -0.16 -14.86
CA ASP A 479 -1.41 1.03 -15.68
C ASP A 479 -1.00 2.31 -14.96
N CYS A 480 0.25 2.35 -14.46
CA CYS A 480 0.80 3.44 -13.66
C CYS A 480 0.66 4.78 -14.38
N ALA A 481 0.09 5.77 -13.70
CA ALA A 481 -0.25 7.08 -14.28
C ALA A 481 0.95 7.79 -14.88
N SER A 482 2.03 7.89 -14.11
CA SER A 482 3.28 8.55 -14.53
C SER A 482 3.97 7.86 -15.70
N ALA A 483 3.87 6.53 -15.79
CA ALA A 483 4.36 5.76 -16.94
C ALA A 483 3.42 5.77 -18.16
N ALA A 484 2.13 6.05 -17.96
CA ALA A 484 1.14 6.07 -19.03
C ALA A 484 1.01 7.47 -19.68
N LEU A 485 1.17 8.53 -18.88
CA LEU A 485 0.90 9.91 -19.30
C LEU A 485 2.16 10.71 -19.65
N MET A 486 3.28 10.44 -18.98
CA MET A 486 4.44 11.35 -19.03
C MET A 486 5.70 10.71 -19.64
N ASP A 487 5.98 9.43 -19.33
CA ASP A 487 7.26 8.80 -19.68
C ASP A 487 7.15 7.52 -20.51
N PHE A 488 8.10 7.27 -21.41
CA PHE A 488 8.23 6.00 -22.17
C PHE A 488 8.77 4.83 -21.33
N ARG A 489 8.64 4.90 -20.01
CA ARG A 489 9.27 3.96 -19.07
C ARG A 489 8.50 2.65 -18.88
N HIS A 490 7.29 2.54 -19.44
CA HIS A 490 6.51 1.30 -19.41
C HIS A 490 7.29 0.09 -19.94
N GLY A 491 8.19 0.29 -20.92
CA GLY A 491 9.06 -0.75 -21.47
C GLY A 491 10.06 -1.38 -20.47
N TYR A 492 10.23 -0.80 -19.27
CA TYR A 492 11.05 -1.36 -18.19
C TYR A 492 10.23 -2.12 -17.13
N CYS A 493 8.91 -2.20 -17.30
CA CYS A 493 8.07 -3.02 -16.43
C CYS A 493 8.30 -4.51 -16.72
N GLN A 494 8.18 -5.36 -15.70
CA GLN A 494 8.39 -6.81 -15.79
C GLN A 494 7.12 -7.60 -15.42
N TRP A 495 5.95 -6.98 -15.48
CA TRP A 495 4.70 -7.62 -15.04
C TRP A 495 4.35 -8.88 -15.85
N LYS A 496 4.76 -8.96 -17.12
CA LYS A 496 4.57 -10.16 -17.96
C LYS A 496 5.58 -11.26 -17.65
N GLU A 497 6.77 -10.86 -17.22
CA GLU A 497 7.92 -11.72 -16.90
C GLU A 497 8.03 -12.00 -15.40
N ALA A 498 6.96 -11.76 -14.64
CA ALA A 498 6.91 -12.02 -13.21
C ALA A 498 7.01 -13.53 -12.93
N VAL A 499 7.89 -13.91 -12.00
CA VAL A 499 8.10 -15.31 -11.58
C VAL A 499 6.90 -15.94 -10.87
#